data_AF-A0A7W1BT15-F1
#
_entry.id   AF-A0A7W1BT15-F1
#
_cell.length_a   1.000
_cell.length_b   1.000
_cell.length_c   1.000
_cell.angle_alpha   90.00
_cell.angle_beta   90.00
_cell.angle_gamma   90.00
#
_symmetry.space_group_name_H-M   'P 1'
#
loop_
_entity.id
_entity.type
_entity.pdbx_description
1 polymer ?
#
loop_
_entity_poly.entity_id
_entity_poly.type
_entity_poly.pdbx_seq_one_letter_code
_entity_poly.pdbx_strand_id
1 'polypeptide(L)'
;MTAAAPVRFSVAGFLVLVLVTLAFADPASGGARGGSAYLAPAAACAGANNRTASPEVQQRAITCLVNWARARHRQGRLSASHSLQRAAALKGHGVASCRQISHTPCGSDAAAPMRRSGYAYTRFGENLYVGALGSASAREVVSAWLQSPGHRANILNP
;
A
#
# COMPACT_ATOMS: atom_id res chain seq x y z
N MET A 1 -24.09 6.85 45.46
CA MET A 1 -23.33 8.02 44.95
C MET A 1 -22.01 7.45 44.45
N THR A 2 -21.59 7.50 43.20
CA THR A 2 -21.93 8.35 42.05
C THR A 2 -21.39 7.61 40.82
N ALA A 3 -22.20 7.49 39.76
CA ALA A 3 -21.77 6.99 38.47
C ALA A 3 -20.88 8.05 37.78
N ALA A 4 -19.76 7.62 37.17
CA ALA A 4 -18.99 8.45 36.27
C ALA A 4 -19.46 8.18 34.83
N ALA A 5 -19.97 9.21 34.17
CA ALA A 5 -20.48 9.19 32.81
C ALA A 5 -19.37 9.09 31.75
N PRO A 6 -19.65 8.56 30.56
CA PRO A 6 -18.68 8.48 29.47
C PRO A 6 -18.47 9.86 28.82
N VAL A 7 -17.21 10.24 28.65
CA VAL A 7 -16.84 11.45 27.88
C VAL A 7 -17.12 11.20 26.41
N ARG A 8 -18.10 11.93 25.88
CA ARG A 8 -18.39 12.04 24.44
C ARG A 8 -17.51 13.18 23.89
N PHE A 9 -16.69 12.89 22.87
CA PHE A 9 -16.04 13.93 22.09
C PHE A 9 -16.86 14.21 20.83
N SER A 10 -17.46 15.40 20.78
CA SER A 10 -18.14 15.95 19.62
C SER A 10 -17.17 16.79 18.77
N VAL A 11 -17.48 16.82 17.48
CA VAL A 11 -16.78 17.48 16.37
C VAL A 11 -16.73 19.00 16.52
N ALA A 12 -15.54 19.60 16.55
CA ALA A 12 -15.25 20.91 15.96
C ALA A 12 -13.72 21.13 15.94
N GLY A 13 -13.19 21.53 14.79
CA GLY A 13 -11.77 21.48 14.48
C GLY A 13 -10.90 22.47 15.24
N PHE A 14 -9.62 22.13 15.35
CA PHE A 14 -8.50 23.08 15.31
C PHE A 14 -7.28 22.37 14.71
N LEU A 15 -6.66 23.05 13.76
CA LEU A 15 -5.37 22.72 13.18
C LEU A 15 -4.36 23.65 13.86
N VAL A 16 -3.36 23.10 14.56
CA VAL A 16 -2.11 23.81 14.87
C VAL A 16 -0.95 22.80 14.81
N LEU A 17 -0.05 23.08 13.87
CA LEU A 17 1.28 22.51 13.71
C LEU A 17 2.25 23.34 14.56
N VAL A 18 3.11 22.70 15.37
CA VAL A 18 4.36 23.32 15.85
C VAL A 18 5.47 22.30 15.74
N LEU A 19 6.48 22.67 14.94
CA LEU A 19 7.71 21.95 14.69
C LEU A 19 8.84 22.76 15.33
N VAL A 20 9.54 22.21 16.34
CA VAL A 20 10.88 22.70 16.73
C VAL A 20 11.71 21.51 17.20
N THR A 21 12.70 21.13 16.41
CA THR A 21 13.98 20.63 16.92
C THR A 21 15.10 21.24 16.09
N LEU A 22 16.01 21.97 16.77
CA LEU A 22 17.32 22.33 16.23
C LEU A 22 18.20 21.08 16.35
N ALA A 23 18.56 20.49 15.22
CA ALA A 23 19.64 19.51 15.13
C ALA A 23 20.45 19.81 13.85
N PHE A 24 21.77 19.77 14.01
CA PHE A 24 22.78 20.13 13.02
C PHE A 24 22.53 19.49 11.64
N ALA A 25 22.86 20.25 10.60
CA ALA A 25 22.79 19.80 9.21
C ALA A 25 23.78 18.65 8.98
N ASP A 26 23.26 17.43 8.88
CA ASP A 26 23.94 16.30 8.24
C ASP A 26 23.51 16.24 6.76
N PRO A 27 24.43 16.33 5.79
CA PRO A 27 24.10 16.13 4.38
C PRO A 27 24.01 14.63 4.11
N ALA A 28 22.98 13.98 4.63
CA ALA A 28 22.57 12.62 4.24
C ALA A 28 21.14 12.64 3.72
N SER A 29 20.86 13.52 2.74
CA SER A 29 19.68 13.42 1.88
C SER A 29 19.81 12.21 0.95
N GLY A 30 19.71 10.99 1.48
CA GLY A 30 19.76 9.73 0.71
C GLY A 30 18.43 8.97 0.65
N GLY A 31 17.48 9.24 1.55
CA GLY A 31 16.28 8.40 1.72
C GLY A 31 15.10 8.71 0.80
N ALA A 32 14.89 9.98 0.45
CA ALA A 32 13.70 10.40 -0.31
C ALA A 32 13.84 10.29 -1.84
N ARG A 33 15.06 10.14 -2.36
CA ARG A 33 15.32 10.11 -3.82
C ARG A 33 15.02 8.76 -4.47
N GLY A 34 15.06 7.67 -3.70
CA GLY A 34 14.96 6.32 -4.24
C GLY A 34 13.59 6.00 -4.83
N GLY A 35 12.49 6.38 -4.15
CA GLY A 35 11.13 6.03 -4.60
C GLY A 35 10.66 6.83 -5.81
N SER A 36 11.05 8.11 -5.91
CA SER A 36 10.67 9.00 -7.01
C SER A 36 11.20 8.52 -8.37
N ALA A 37 12.42 7.96 -8.41
CA ALA A 37 13.04 7.47 -9.65
C ALA A 37 12.26 6.31 -10.32
N TYR A 38 11.45 5.58 -9.55
CA TYR A 38 10.70 4.43 -10.03
C TYR A 38 9.22 4.72 -10.32
N LEU A 39 8.70 5.88 -9.88
CA LEU A 39 7.29 6.22 -10.08
C LEU A 39 7.06 6.65 -11.53
N ALA A 40 6.07 6.06 -12.20
CA ALA A 40 5.70 6.43 -13.56
C ALA A 40 5.27 7.91 -13.65
N PRO A 41 5.30 8.56 -14.83
CA PRO A 41 4.58 9.81 -15.07
C PRO A 41 3.07 9.66 -14.81
N ALA A 42 2.38 10.75 -14.45
CA ALA A 42 0.96 10.71 -14.08
C ALA A 42 0.04 10.16 -15.19
N ALA A 43 0.39 10.39 -16.46
CA ALA A 43 -0.38 9.94 -17.62
C ALA A 43 -0.03 8.52 -18.12
N ALA A 44 1.01 7.88 -17.57
CA ALA A 44 1.53 6.63 -18.10
C ALA A 44 0.59 5.42 -17.89
N CYS A 45 -0.28 5.49 -16.88
CA CYS A 45 -1.18 4.41 -16.52
C CYS A 45 -2.62 4.93 -16.43
N ALA A 46 -3.50 4.41 -17.29
CA ALA A 46 -4.90 4.83 -17.35
C ALA A 46 -5.60 4.65 -15.99
N GLY A 47 -6.34 5.68 -15.55
CA GLY A 47 -7.07 5.67 -14.27
C GLY A 47 -6.19 5.77 -13.02
N ALA A 48 -4.86 5.90 -13.14
CA ALA A 48 -3.95 5.84 -11.99
C ALA A 48 -4.15 6.94 -10.96
N ASN A 49 -4.67 8.10 -11.35
CA ASN A 49 -4.93 9.24 -10.45
C ASN A 49 -6.39 9.32 -9.99
N ASN A 50 -7.27 8.44 -10.47
CA ASN A 50 -8.68 8.48 -10.13
C ASN A 50 -8.93 7.73 -8.81
N ARG A 51 -9.21 8.48 -7.73
CA ARG A 51 -9.46 7.94 -6.39
C ARG A 51 -10.78 7.18 -6.25
N THR A 52 -11.74 7.44 -7.14
CA THR A 52 -13.06 6.80 -7.14
C THR A 52 -13.21 5.78 -8.28
N ALA A 53 -12.10 5.41 -8.92
CA ALA A 53 -12.10 4.36 -9.93
C ALA A 53 -12.59 3.02 -9.38
N SER A 54 -13.23 2.20 -10.23
CA SER A 54 -13.65 0.86 -9.83
C SER A 54 -12.46 0.00 -9.38
N PRO A 55 -12.67 -1.04 -8.56
CA PRO A 55 -11.60 -1.94 -8.13
C PRO A 55 -10.79 -2.52 -9.29
N GLU A 56 -11.44 -2.86 -10.40
CA GLU A 56 -10.79 -3.42 -11.59
C GLU A 56 -9.89 -2.39 -12.29
N VAL A 57 -10.32 -1.13 -12.35
CA VAL A 57 -9.51 -0.02 -12.90
C VAL A 57 -8.30 0.23 -11.99
N GLN A 58 -8.50 0.27 -10.68
CA GLN A 58 -7.40 0.44 -9.72
C GLN A 58 -6.38 -0.69 -9.82
N GLN A 59 -6.83 -1.95 -9.90
CA GLN A 59 -5.95 -3.11 -10.07
C GLN A 59 -5.10 -3.01 -11.35
N ARG A 60 -5.71 -2.71 -12.50
CA ARG A 60 -4.98 -2.53 -13.76
C ARG A 60 -3.96 -1.40 -13.68
N ALA A 61 -4.33 -0.27 -13.07
CA ALA A 61 -3.43 0.85 -12.85
C ALA A 61 -2.26 0.49 -11.93
N ILE A 62 -2.50 -0.23 -10.83
CA ILE A 62 -1.47 -0.72 -9.92
C ILE A 62 -0.49 -1.64 -10.67
N THR A 63 -0.98 -2.63 -11.42
CA THR A 63 -0.11 -3.52 -12.22
C THR A 63 0.74 -2.74 -13.23
N CYS A 64 0.15 -1.74 -13.90
CA CYS A 64 0.88 -0.86 -14.82
C CYS A 64 2.02 -0.11 -14.11
N LEU A 65 1.74 0.54 -12.97
CA LEU A 65 2.71 1.32 -12.20
C LEU A 65 3.82 0.44 -11.61
N VAL A 66 3.48 -0.74 -11.10
CA VAL A 66 4.46 -1.73 -10.62
C VAL A 66 5.38 -2.18 -11.75
N ASN A 67 4.83 -2.49 -12.91
CA ASN A 67 5.63 -2.89 -14.07
C ASN A 67 6.51 -1.75 -14.62
N TRP A 68 6.07 -0.50 -14.50
CA TRP A 68 6.91 0.66 -14.81
C TRP A 68 8.14 0.71 -13.91
N ALA A 69 7.94 0.59 -12.60
CA ALA A 69 9.03 0.57 -11.62
C ALA A 69 10.01 -0.58 -11.88
N ARG A 70 9.47 -1.78 -12.15
CA ARG A 70 10.27 -2.98 -12.49
C ARG A 70 11.10 -2.78 -13.74
N ALA A 71 10.51 -2.27 -14.83
CA ALA A 71 11.25 -1.98 -16.07
C ALA A 71 12.39 -0.98 -15.84
N ARG A 72 12.16 0.06 -15.02
CA ARG A 72 13.18 1.05 -14.67
C ARG A 72 14.34 0.45 -13.87
N HIS A 73 14.08 -0.63 -13.15
CA HIS A 73 15.08 -1.45 -12.44
C HIS A 73 15.57 -2.66 -13.25
N ARG A 74 15.28 -2.72 -14.57
CA ARG A 74 15.67 -3.82 -15.47
C ARG A 74 15.13 -5.19 -15.06
N GLN A 75 13.98 -5.23 -14.39
CA GLN A 75 13.29 -6.46 -14.00
C GLN A 75 12.20 -6.84 -15.01
N GLY A 76 11.95 -8.14 -15.12
CA GLY A 76 10.88 -8.69 -15.96
C GLY A 76 9.49 -8.20 -15.53
N ARG A 77 8.57 -8.08 -16.49
CA ARG A 77 7.19 -7.67 -16.22
C ARG A 77 6.42 -8.77 -15.50
N LEU A 78 5.60 -8.38 -14.54
CA LEU A 78 4.61 -9.24 -13.90
C LEU A 78 3.31 -9.25 -14.71
N SER A 79 2.69 -10.42 -14.78
CA SER A 79 1.37 -10.61 -15.39
C SER A 79 0.27 -10.60 -14.33
N ALA A 80 -0.92 -10.14 -14.70
CA ALA A 80 -2.09 -10.27 -13.85
C ALA A 80 -2.44 -11.76 -13.66
N SER A 81 -2.94 -12.12 -12.46
CA SER A 81 -3.38 -13.48 -12.14
C SER A 81 -4.68 -13.43 -11.35
N HIS A 82 -5.68 -14.16 -11.81
CA HIS A 82 -6.99 -14.25 -11.14
C HIS A 82 -6.89 -14.88 -9.75
N SER A 83 -6.04 -15.89 -9.56
CA SER A 83 -5.84 -16.50 -8.24
C SER A 83 -5.12 -15.53 -7.30
N LEU A 84 -4.15 -14.73 -7.78
CA LEU A 84 -3.53 -13.69 -6.95
C LEU A 84 -4.50 -12.56 -6.59
N GLN A 85 -5.39 -12.15 -7.51
CA GLN A 85 -6.46 -11.20 -7.22
C GLN A 85 -7.40 -11.74 -6.13
N ARG A 86 -7.77 -13.02 -6.21
CA ARG A 86 -8.56 -13.70 -5.17
C ARG A 86 -7.81 -13.77 -3.84
N ALA A 87 -6.52 -14.08 -3.84
CA ALA A 87 -5.69 -14.08 -2.63
C ALA A 87 -5.63 -12.68 -1.99
N ALA A 88 -5.46 -11.62 -2.78
CA ALA A 88 -5.44 -10.24 -2.31
C ALA A 88 -6.80 -9.82 -1.70
N ALA A 89 -7.92 -10.15 -2.34
CA ALA A 89 -9.25 -9.90 -1.79
C ALA A 89 -9.46 -10.63 -0.45
N LEU A 90 -9.08 -11.91 -0.39
CA LEU A 90 -9.11 -12.71 0.83
C LEU A 90 -8.25 -12.14 1.97
N LYS A 91 -7.05 -11.62 1.67
CA LYS A 91 -6.21 -10.93 2.65
C LYS A 91 -6.85 -9.63 3.11
N GLY A 92 -7.31 -8.81 2.17
CA GLY A 92 -7.96 -7.52 2.45
C GLY A 92 -9.17 -7.67 3.37
N HIS A 93 -10.02 -8.68 3.13
CA HIS A 93 -11.13 -9.02 4.02
C HIS A 93 -10.65 -9.35 5.43
N GLY A 94 -9.60 -10.17 5.57
CA GLY A 94 -9.04 -10.50 6.89
C GLY A 94 -8.47 -9.28 7.63
N VAL A 95 -7.70 -8.43 6.93
CA VAL A 95 -7.18 -7.17 7.48
C VAL A 95 -8.32 -6.27 7.96
N ALA A 96 -9.38 -6.14 7.16
CA ALA A 96 -10.55 -5.33 7.49
C ALA A 96 -11.35 -5.89 8.68
N SER A 97 -11.68 -7.19 8.66
CA SER A 97 -12.48 -7.83 9.73
C SER A 97 -11.74 -7.86 11.06
N CYS A 98 -10.42 -8.01 11.03
CA CYS A 98 -9.57 -8.00 12.22
C CYS A 98 -9.21 -6.60 12.69
N ARG A 99 -9.55 -5.54 11.92
CA ARG A 99 -9.20 -4.14 12.20
C ARG A 99 -7.70 -3.96 12.46
N GLN A 100 -6.87 -4.72 11.73
CA GLN A 100 -5.43 -4.82 11.95
C GLN A 100 -4.70 -4.89 10.60
N ILE A 101 -3.88 -3.87 10.30
CA ILE A 101 -2.95 -3.94 9.16
C ILE A 101 -1.77 -4.85 9.52
N SER A 102 -1.87 -6.11 9.13
CA SER A 102 -0.88 -7.14 9.42
C SER A 102 -0.83 -8.15 8.27
N HIS A 103 0.34 -8.74 8.05
CA HIS A 103 0.49 -9.90 7.18
C HIS A 103 -0.18 -11.16 7.79
N THR A 104 -0.48 -11.14 9.08
CA THR A 104 -1.10 -12.23 9.85
C THR A 104 -2.30 -11.70 10.68
N PRO A 105 -3.33 -11.12 10.04
CA PRO A 105 -4.44 -10.51 10.76
C PRO A 105 -5.17 -11.57 11.61
N CYS A 106 -5.53 -11.21 12.85
CA CYS A 106 -6.06 -12.14 13.86
C CYS A 106 -5.17 -13.37 14.14
N GLY A 107 -3.85 -13.26 13.96
CA GLY A 107 -2.93 -14.39 14.12
C GLY A 107 -3.02 -15.44 13.01
N SER A 108 -3.66 -15.12 11.89
CA SER A 108 -3.78 -16.04 10.75
C SER A 108 -2.44 -16.32 10.07
N ASP A 109 -2.33 -17.46 9.40
CA ASP A 109 -1.18 -17.78 8.56
C ASP A 109 -1.12 -16.85 7.33
N ALA A 110 0.03 -16.20 7.14
CA ALA A 110 0.29 -15.27 6.05
C ALA A 110 0.04 -15.91 4.67
N ALA A 111 0.36 -17.19 4.51
CA ALA A 111 0.22 -17.93 3.26
C ALA A 111 -1.18 -18.51 3.01
N ALA A 112 -2.08 -18.44 4.00
CA ALA A 112 -3.42 -19.01 3.88
C ALA A 112 -4.23 -18.44 2.69
N PRO A 113 -4.22 -17.13 2.38
CA PRO A 113 -4.91 -16.60 1.20
C PRO A 113 -4.39 -17.18 -0.12
N MET A 114 -3.06 -17.39 -0.22
CA MET A 114 -2.44 -18.00 -1.40
C MET A 114 -2.93 -19.44 -1.60
N ARG A 115 -2.87 -20.27 -0.54
CA ARG A 115 -3.39 -21.65 -0.58
C ARG A 115 -4.88 -21.69 -0.93
N ARG A 116 -5.70 -20.87 -0.25
CA ARG A 116 -7.15 -20.82 -0.50
C ARG A 116 -7.47 -20.36 -1.92
N SER A 117 -6.64 -19.51 -2.51
CA SER A 117 -6.82 -19.03 -3.88
C SER A 117 -6.51 -20.08 -4.95
N GLY A 118 -5.76 -21.12 -4.60
CA GLY A 118 -5.24 -22.13 -5.54
C GLY A 118 -4.00 -21.68 -6.32
N TYR A 119 -3.35 -20.56 -5.95
CA TYR A 119 -2.11 -20.15 -6.59
C TYR A 119 -0.94 -21.04 -6.13
N ALA A 120 -0.27 -21.69 -7.08
CA ALA A 120 0.97 -22.41 -6.83
C ALA A 120 2.13 -21.43 -6.70
N TYR A 121 2.92 -21.53 -5.63
CA TYR A 121 4.06 -20.66 -5.39
C TYR A 121 5.21 -21.41 -4.72
N THR A 122 6.44 -20.98 -5.01
CA THR A 122 7.65 -21.36 -4.25
C THR A 122 8.06 -20.24 -3.30
N ARG A 123 7.82 -18.98 -3.70
CA ARG A 123 8.00 -17.75 -2.93
C ARG A 123 6.90 -16.77 -3.31
N PHE A 124 6.56 -15.86 -2.39
CA PHE A 124 5.65 -14.75 -2.67
C PHE A 124 6.05 -13.53 -1.84
N GLY A 125 5.69 -12.35 -2.33
CA GLY A 125 5.80 -11.09 -1.59
C GLY A 125 4.42 -10.46 -1.41
N GLU A 126 4.22 -9.76 -0.30
CA GLU A 126 2.98 -9.05 0.00
C GLU A 126 3.30 -7.59 0.35
N ASN A 127 2.61 -6.67 -0.32
CA ASN A 127 2.58 -5.27 0.06
C ASN A 127 1.17 -4.92 0.51
N LEU A 128 1.03 -4.33 1.70
CA LEU A 128 -0.24 -3.88 2.24
C LEU A 128 -0.32 -2.36 2.19
N TYR A 129 -1.52 -1.86 1.94
CA TYR A 129 -1.86 -0.46 2.08
C TYR A 129 -3.26 -0.39 2.70
N VAL A 130 -3.46 0.51 3.66
CA VAL A 130 -4.77 0.79 4.24
C VAL A 130 -5.04 2.29 4.16
N GLY A 131 -6.26 2.63 3.79
CA GLY A 131 -6.79 3.98 3.73
C GLY A 131 -8.31 3.92 3.86
N ALA A 132 -8.96 5.08 4.01
CA ALA A 132 -10.42 5.11 3.92
C ALA A 132 -10.86 4.78 2.47
N LEU A 133 -12.06 4.23 2.30
CA LEU A 133 -12.59 3.95 0.96
C LEU A 133 -12.60 5.25 0.13
N GLY A 134 -12.03 5.20 -1.07
CA GLY A 134 -11.88 6.37 -1.94
C GLY A 134 -10.82 7.39 -1.50
N SER A 135 -10.00 7.11 -0.47
CA SER A 135 -9.01 8.06 0.04
C SER A 135 -7.70 8.09 -0.75
N ALA A 136 -7.46 7.10 -1.61
CA ALA A 136 -6.22 6.99 -2.36
C ALA A 136 -6.45 6.47 -3.77
N SER A 137 -5.70 7.01 -4.71
CA SER A 137 -5.59 6.52 -6.07
C SER A 137 -4.51 5.44 -6.17
N ALA A 138 -4.56 4.62 -7.23
CA ALA A 138 -3.53 3.61 -7.50
C ALA A 138 -2.10 4.19 -7.51
N ARG A 139 -1.93 5.41 -8.03
CA ARG A 139 -0.65 6.11 -8.04
C ARG A 139 -0.16 6.45 -6.64
N GLU A 140 -1.04 6.95 -5.77
CA GLU A 140 -0.69 7.29 -4.38
C GLU A 140 -0.28 6.04 -3.59
N VAL A 141 -1.01 4.93 -3.78
CA VAL A 141 -0.67 3.63 -3.17
C VAL A 141 0.71 3.14 -3.61
N VAL A 142 0.97 3.07 -4.92
CA VAL A 142 2.26 2.59 -5.43
C VAL A 142 3.39 3.55 -5.08
N SER A 143 3.14 4.87 -5.06
CA SER A 143 4.11 5.86 -4.59
C SER A 143 4.51 5.61 -3.14
N ALA A 144 3.55 5.36 -2.25
CA ALA A 144 3.82 5.03 -0.85
C ALA A 144 4.66 3.75 -0.70
N TRP A 145 4.36 2.71 -1.49
CA TRP A 145 5.17 1.49 -1.51
C TRP A 145 6.59 1.73 -2.02
N LEU A 146 6.77 2.52 -3.08
CA LEU A 146 8.11 2.82 -3.62
C LEU A 146 8.97 3.67 -2.65
N GLN A 147 8.34 4.49 -1.81
CA GLN A 147 9.03 5.27 -0.79
C GLN A 147 9.43 4.43 0.43
N SER A 148 8.78 3.30 0.68
CA SER A 148 9.12 2.37 1.75
C SER A 148 10.19 1.36 1.30
N PRO A 149 11.35 1.24 1.96
CA PRO A 149 12.40 0.29 1.57
C PRO A 149 11.92 -1.17 1.45
N GLY A 150 11.14 -1.66 2.43
CA GLY A 150 10.63 -3.03 2.42
C GLY A 150 9.63 -3.30 1.29
N HIS A 151 8.64 -2.43 1.11
CA HIS A 151 7.67 -2.59 0.03
C HIS A 151 8.29 -2.43 -1.36
N ARG A 152 9.25 -1.52 -1.52
CA ARG A 152 10.01 -1.34 -2.75
C ARG A 152 10.86 -2.56 -3.08
N ALA A 153 11.49 -3.19 -2.09
CA ALA A 153 12.25 -4.42 -2.29
C ALA A 153 11.36 -5.54 -2.87
N ASN A 154 10.12 -5.68 -2.38
CA ASN A 154 9.16 -6.63 -2.95
C ASN A 154 8.80 -6.32 -4.41
N ILE A 155 8.58 -5.05 -4.77
CA ILE A 155 8.25 -4.63 -6.14
C ILE A 155 9.40 -4.91 -7.11
N LEU A 156 10.65 -4.70 -6.67
CA LEU A 156 11.86 -4.78 -7.50
C LEU A 156 12.55 -6.16 -7.46
N ASN A 157 11.98 -7.14 -6.76
CA ASN A 157 12.51 -8.49 -6.63
C ASN A 157 12.51 -9.22 -8.00
N PRO A 158 13.61 -9.87 -8.43
CA PRO A 158 13.67 -10.64 -9.69
C PRO A 158 12.52 -11.64 -9.87
#